data_AF-A0AB37TV47-F1
#
_entry.id   AF-A0AB37TV47-F1
#
_cell.length_a   1.000
_cell.length_b   1.000
_cell.length_c   1.000
_cell.angle_alpha   90.00
_cell.angle_beta   90.00
_cell.angle_gamma   90.00
#
_symmetry.space_group_name_H-M   'P 1'
#
loop_
_entity.id
_entity.type
_entity.pdbx_description
1 polymer ?
#
loop_
_entity_poly.entity_id
_entity_poly.type
_entity_poly.pdbx_seq_one_letter_code
_entity_poly.pdbx_strand_id
1 'polypeptide(L)'
;MQWDHEEGTWAETGVQLVIRKDDLDPSLLAELIRTPPTSLSVPDADGRQAGLPQEGVWSLAVHKRYPGGVNEQFLELLAQIEPYSSGINRLAAQGYAIMISVTGFVGNGSSFTLTPDVVSRMAALNVPLTVSPSTSDR
;
A
#
# COMPACT_ATOMS: atom_id res chain seq x y z
N MET A 1 -32.10 5.63 -26.48
CA MET A 1 -31.23 6.31 -25.49
C MET A 1 -29.92 5.57 -25.51
N GLN A 2 -28.89 6.15 -26.14
CA GLN A 2 -27.55 5.58 -26.22
C GLN A 2 -26.77 6.17 -25.04
N TRP A 3 -26.39 5.32 -24.08
CA TRP A 3 -25.52 5.72 -22.98
C TRP A 3 -24.10 5.49 -23.47
N ASP A 4 -23.53 6.49 -24.15
CA ASP A 4 -22.06 6.56 -24.28
C ASP A 4 -21.54 6.93 -22.88
N HIS A 5 -21.25 5.92 -22.08
CA HIS A 5 -20.42 6.09 -20.89
C HIS A 5 -19.00 5.74 -21.31
N GLU A 6 -18.14 6.75 -21.45
CA GLU A 6 -16.71 6.53 -21.53
C GLU A 6 -16.24 5.98 -20.19
N GLU A 7 -15.85 4.71 -20.17
CA GLU A 7 -15.15 4.11 -19.04
C GLU A 7 -13.82 4.84 -18.84
N GLY A 8 -13.73 5.66 -17.79
CA GLY A 8 -12.51 6.41 -17.47
C GLY A 8 -11.46 5.56 -16.74
N THR A 9 -10.21 5.99 -16.72
CA THR A 9 -9.20 5.41 -15.82
C THR A 9 -9.32 6.02 -14.42
N TRP A 10 -8.93 5.28 -13.38
CA TRP A 10 -8.77 5.86 -12.04
C TRP A 10 -7.78 7.04 -12.10
N ALA A 11 -8.10 8.13 -11.39
CA ALA A 11 -7.27 9.32 -11.31
C ALA A 11 -6.51 9.40 -9.97
N GLU A 12 -5.38 10.10 -9.98
CA GLU A 12 -4.50 10.32 -8.82
C GLU A 12 -4.24 9.07 -7.99
N THR A 13 -3.93 7.98 -8.68
CA THR A 13 -3.74 6.69 -8.02
C THR A 13 -2.49 6.70 -7.15
N GLY A 14 -2.54 5.94 -6.06
CA GLY A 14 -1.41 5.72 -5.16
C GLY A 14 -1.38 4.28 -4.71
N VAL A 15 -0.20 3.67 -4.75
CA VAL A 15 0.05 2.31 -4.26
C VAL A 15 0.98 2.39 -3.07
N GLN A 16 0.68 1.65 -2.00
CA GLN A 16 1.50 1.64 -0.80
C GLN A 16 1.56 0.27 -0.13
N LEU A 17 2.71 -0.06 0.42
CA LEU A 17 2.85 -1.13 1.41
C LEU A 17 2.54 -0.55 2.79
N VAL A 18 1.67 -1.21 3.54
CA VAL A 18 1.29 -0.84 4.91
C VAL A 18 1.59 -2.00 5.84
N ILE A 19 2.30 -1.71 6.91
CA ILE A 19 2.65 -2.65 7.98
C ILE A 19 2.11 -2.08 9.29
N ARG A 20 1.36 -2.89 10.03
CA ARG A 20 0.76 -2.47 11.28
C ARG A 20 0.98 -3.47 12.40
N LYS A 21 1.10 -2.94 13.62
CA LYS A 21 1.19 -3.71 14.86
C LYS A 21 1.02 -2.76 16.06
N ASP A 22 0.37 -3.22 17.12
CA ASP A 22 0.18 -2.42 18.35
C ASP A 22 1.51 -2.03 19.01
N ASP A 23 2.51 -2.91 18.99
CA ASP A 23 3.88 -2.71 19.49
C ASP A 23 4.89 -2.63 18.34
N LEU A 24 4.54 -1.89 17.28
CA LEU A 24 5.39 -1.75 16.08
C LEU A 24 6.82 -1.31 16.46
N ASP A 25 7.81 -2.12 16.08
CA ASP A 25 9.23 -1.86 16.30
C ASP A 25 9.88 -1.26 15.03
N PRO A 26 10.18 0.05 14.99
CA PRO A 26 10.79 0.69 13.83
C PRO A 26 12.20 0.20 13.53
N SER A 27 12.94 -0.25 14.55
CA SER A 27 14.32 -0.70 14.42
C SER A 27 14.36 -2.08 13.76
N LEU A 28 13.46 -2.98 14.15
CA LEU A 28 13.26 -4.26 13.46
C LEU A 28 12.86 -4.05 12.00
N LEU A 29 11.93 -3.13 11.72
CA LEU A 29 11.51 -2.81 10.35
C LEU A 29 12.67 -2.28 9.50
N ALA A 30 13.49 -1.37 10.05
CA ALA A 30 14.66 -0.85 9.35
C ALA A 30 15.74 -1.92 9.08
N GLU A 31 15.85 -2.94 9.94
CA GLU A 31 16.76 -4.07 9.74
C GLU A 31 16.29 -4.99 8.62
N LEU A 32 14.99 -5.33 8.61
CA LEU A 32 14.39 -6.32 7.71
C LEU A 32 14.01 -5.75 6.35
N ILE A 33 13.42 -4.56 6.33
CA ILE A 33 13.00 -3.82 5.14
C ILE A 33 13.91 -2.59 5.09
N ARG A 34 15.06 -2.74 4.44
CA ARG A 34 16.12 -1.71 4.39
C ARG A 34 15.77 -0.54 3.46
N THR A 35 14.50 -0.19 3.43
CA THR A 35 13.91 0.92 2.69
C THR A 35 13.25 1.84 3.71
N PRO A 36 13.57 3.14 3.72
CA PRO A 36 12.94 4.07 4.65
C PRO A 36 11.43 4.19 4.36
N PRO A 37 10.58 4.31 5.39
CA PRO A 37 9.16 4.57 5.18
C PRO A 37 8.92 5.93 4.56
N THR A 38 7.81 6.05 3.82
CA THR A 38 7.23 7.35 3.48
C THR A 38 6.50 7.97 4.67
N SER A 39 5.90 7.14 5.52
CA SER A 39 5.26 7.57 6.76
C SER A 39 5.39 6.51 7.85
N LEU A 40 5.66 6.96 9.07
CA LEU A 40 5.81 6.15 10.27
C LEU A 40 5.05 6.82 11.42
N SER A 41 4.14 6.08 12.03
CA SER A 41 3.42 6.42 13.25
C SER A 41 3.69 5.32 14.26
N VAL A 42 4.30 5.65 15.40
CA VAL A 42 4.56 4.70 16.48
C VAL A 42 3.66 5.10 17.65
N PRO A 43 3.01 4.16 18.35
CA PRO A 43 2.25 4.49 19.54
C PRO A 43 3.17 5.18 20.54
N ASP A 44 2.72 6.31 21.09
CA ASP A 44 3.47 6.98 22.14
C ASP A 44 3.48 6.07 23.40
N ALA A 45 4.66 5.88 24.00
CA ALA A 45 4.79 5.12 25.24
C ALA A 45 4.01 5.79 26.39
N ASP A 46 3.87 7.11 26.33
CA ASP A 46 3.10 7.92 27.25
C ASP A 46 1.66 8.13 26.74
N GLY A 47 0.83 7.08 26.80
CA GLY A 47 -0.58 7.05 26.35
C GLY A 47 -1.56 8.00 27.07
N ARG A 48 -1.24 9.29 27.19
CA ARG A 48 -2.06 10.32 27.87
C ARG A 48 -2.91 11.17 26.94
N GLN A 49 -2.73 11.09 25.62
CA GLN A 49 -3.63 11.77 24.68
C GLN A 49 -4.64 10.78 24.07
N ALA A 50 -5.76 10.64 24.79
CA ALA A 50 -7.07 10.25 24.28
C ALA A 50 -7.28 8.80 23.82
N GLY A 51 -7.41 7.89 24.80
CA GLY A 51 -8.59 7.00 24.89
C GLY A 51 -8.76 5.85 23.89
N LEU A 52 -7.86 5.64 22.93
CA LEU A 52 -7.86 4.47 22.05
C LEU A 52 -6.43 3.90 21.93
N PRO A 53 -6.24 2.56 21.88
CA PRO A 53 -4.97 1.98 21.48
C PRO A 53 -4.64 2.50 20.08
N GLN A 54 -3.56 3.26 19.95
CA GLN A 54 -3.11 3.76 18.66
C GLN A 54 -2.20 2.67 18.07
N GLU A 55 -2.72 1.89 17.13
CA GLU A 55 -1.92 0.89 16.42
C GLU A 55 -0.74 1.59 15.72
N GLY A 56 0.46 1.01 15.82
CA GLY A 56 1.62 1.50 15.07
C GLY A 56 1.48 1.21 13.59
N VAL A 57 1.85 2.18 12.77
CA VAL A 57 1.75 2.10 11.31
C VAL A 57 3.08 2.50 10.67
N TRP A 58 3.62 1.62 9.86
CA TRP A 58 4.71 1.90 8.93
C TRP A 58 4.18 1.79 7.51
N SER A 59 4.55 2.73 6.64
CA SER A 59 4.09 2.72 5.25
C SER A 59 5.14 3.21 4.28
N LEU A 60 5.17 2.57 3.11
CA LEU A 60 5.99 2.94 1.97
C LEU A 60 5.08 3.14 0.78
N ALA A 61 5.02 4.37 0.26
CA ALA A 61 4.06 4.77 -0.74
C ALA A 61 4.72 5.31 -2.01
N VAL A 62 4.14 4.93 -3.14
CA VAL A 62 4.48 5.42 -4.47
C VAL A 62 3.32 6.32 -4.94
N HIS A 63 3.46 7.62 -4.69
CA HIS A 63 2.49 8.66 -5.08
C HIS A 63 2.85 9.40 -6.37
N LYS A 64 3.99 9.06 -6.98
CA LYS A 64 4.43 9.71 -8.21
C LYS A 64 3.45 9.37 -9.34
N ARG A 65 3.07 10.39 -10.12
CA ARG A 65 2.30 10.18 -11.35
C ARG A 65 3.23 9.58 -12.40
N TYR A 66 2.92 8.36 -12.80
CA TYR A 66 3.65 7.60 -13.82
C TYR A 66 2.84 7.58 -15.12
N PRO A 67 3.47 7.72 -16.30
CA PRO A 67 2.79 7.59 -17.59
C PRO A 67 2.04 6.27 -17.75
N GLY A 68 2.57 5.16 -17.20
CA GLY A 68 1.90 3.85 -17.19
C GLY A 68 0.92 3.64 -16.03
N GLY A 69 0.56 4.70 -15.28
CA GLY A 69 -0.47 4.68 -14.26
C GLY A 69 -0.20 3.70 -13.10
N VAL A 70 -1.26 3.04 -12.63
CA VAL A 70 -1.24 2.10 -11.50
C VAL A 70 -0.21 0.99 -11.68
N ASN A 71 -0.05 0.44 -12.89
CA ASN A 71 0.89 -0.66 -13.12
C ASN A 71 2.34 -0.24 -12.89
N GLU A 72 2.76 0.92 -13.40
CA GLU A 72 4.10 1.44 -13.15
C GLU A 72 4.30 1.77 -11.66
N GLN A 73 3.28 2.28 -10.97
CA GLN A 73 3.33 2.49 -9.51
C GLN A 73 3.52 1.18 -8.73
N PHE A 74 2.81 0.11 -9.12
CA PHE A 74 3.02 -1.22 -8.54
C PHE A 74 4.43 -1.74 -8.81
N LEU A 75 4.90 -1.67 -10.06
CA LEU A 75 6.23 -2.17 -10.43
C LEU A 75 7.35 -1.45 -9.67
N GLU A 76 7.20 -0.14 -9.47
CA GLU A 76 8.11 0.66 -8.65
C GLU A 76 8.09 0.20 -7.18
N LEU A 77 6.90 0.07 -6.57
CA LEU A 77 6.78 -0.39 -5.20
C LEU A 77 7.38 -1.80 -5.03
N LEU A 78 7.04 -2.71 -5.94
CA LEU A 78 7.53 -4.09 -5.96
C LEU A 78 9.05 -4.14 -6.07
N ALA A 79 9.65 -3.34 -6.95
CA ALA A 79 11.11 -3.25 -7.07
C ALA A 79 11.80 -2.83 -5.77
N GLN A 80 11.15 -2.02 -4.93
CA GLN A 80 11.68 -1.58 -3.64
C GLN A 80 11.52 -2.63 -2.53
N ILE A 81 10.53 -3.52 -2.60
CA ILE A 81 10.18 -4.43 -1.48
C ILE A 81 10.54 -5.90 -1.76
N GLU A 82 10.63 -6.32 -3.02
CA GLU A 82 10.99 -7.70 -3.39
C GLU A 82 12.33 -8.21 -2.87
N PRO A 83 13.41 -7.39 -2.88
CA PRO A 83 14.68 -7.79 -2.26
C PRO A 83 14.54 -8.17 -0.77
N TYR A 84 13.47 -7.72 -0.12
CA TYR A 84 13.18 -7.92 1.30
C TYR A 84 12.02 -8.87 1.57
N SER A 85 11.58 -9.65 0.56
CA SER A 85 10.48 -10.62 0.67
C SER A 85 10.59 -11.57 1.87
N SER A 86 11.79 -12.09 2.15
CA SER A 86 12.05 -12.92 3.34
C SER A 86 11.84 -12.17 4.65
N GLY A 87 12.19 -10.88 4.70
CA GLY A 87 11.96 -10.01 5.85
C GLY A 87 10.46 -9.73 6.06
N ILE A 88 9.75 -9.45 4.97
CA ILE A 88 8.29 -9.26 4.98
C ILE A 88 7.57 -10.53 5.47
N ASN A 89 7.96 -11.70 4.97
CA ASN A 89 7.41 -12.98 5.44
C ASN A 89 7.71 -13.24 6.93
N ARG A 90 8.90 -12.87 7.40
CA ARG A 90 9.26 -12.98 8.82
C ARG A 90 8.42 -12.07 9.70
N LEU A 91 8.14 -10.84 9.26
CA LEU A 91 7.25 -9.91 9.95
C LEU A 91 5.82 -10.47 10.03
N ALA A 92 5.28 -10.97 8.91
CA ALA A 92 3.97 -11.61 8.89
C ALA A 92 3.88 -12.79 9.86
N ALA A 93 4.92 -13.64 9.91
CA ALA A 93 5.01 -14.75 10.86
C ALA A 93 5.10 -14.31 12.33
N GLN A 94 5.52 -13.07 12.60
CA GLN A 94 5.55 -12.45 13.93
C GLN A 94 4.26 -11.69 14.27
N GLY A 95 3.22 -11.82 13.45
CA GLY A 95 1.91 -11.22 13.67
C GLY A 95 1.81 -9.75 13.25
N TYR A 96 2.75 -9.24 12.46
CA TYR A 96 2.55 -7.94 11.81
C TYR A 96 1.47 -8.07 10.74
N ALA A 97 0.51 -7.14 10.73
CA ALA A 97 -0.47 -7.04 9.66
C ALA A 97 0.16 -6.32 8.46
N ILE A 98 0.30 -7.03 7.34
CA ILE A 98 0.97 -6.51 6.13
C ILE A 98 -0.02 -6.53 4.97
N MET A 99 -0.12 -5.42 4.25
CA MET A 99 -0.96 -5.32 3.05
C MET A 99 -0.39 -4.34 2.05
N ILE A 100 -0.66 -4.59 0.77
CA ILE A 100 -0.51 -3.57 -0.27
C ILE A 100 -1.89 -2.93 -0.47
N SER A 101 -1.94 -1.61 -0.48
CA SER A 101 -3.16 -0.84 -0.73
C SER A 101 -3.03 -0.05 -2.01
N VAL A 102 -4.04 -0.10 -2.87
CA VAL A 102 -4.22 0.85 -3.98
C VAL A 102 -5.37 1.79 -3.66
N THR A 103 -5.13 3.07 -3.89
CA THR A 103 -6.08 4.17 -3.71
C THR A 103 -6.15 4.96 -5.02
N GLY A 104 -7.25 5.66 -5.23
CA GLY A 104 -7.43 6.54 -6.38
C GLY A 104 -8.85 7.06 -6.44
N PHE A 105 -9.03 8.14 -7.20
CA PHE A 105 -10.34 8.70 -7.47
C PHE A 105 -11.01 7.94 -8.61
N VAL A 106 -12.26 7.59 -8.41
CA VAL A 106 -13.06 6.84 -9.38
C VAL A 106 -14.21 7.70 -9.87
N GLY A 107 -14.30 7.86 -11.19
CA GLY A 107 -15.51 8.35 -11.85
C GLY A 107 -16.48 7.20 -12.13
N ASN A 108 -17.65 7.53 -12.67
CA ASN A 108 -18.60 6.52 -13.11
C ASN A 108 -17.98 5.65 -14.21
N GLY A 109 -18.05 4.33 -14.04
CA GLY A 109 -17.47 3.37 -15.00
C GLY A 109 -15.94 3.29 -14.96
N SER A 110 -15.28 3.92 -13.97
CA SER A 110 -13.82 3.91 -13.95
C SER A 110 -13.23 2.57 -13.52
N SER A 111 -12.23 2.10 -14.27
CA SER A 111 -11.52 0.87 -13.98
C SER A 111 -9.99 1.06 -14.00
N PHE A 112 -9.29 0.07 -13.47
CA PHE A 112 -7.88 -0.16 -13.76
C PHE A 112 -7.68 -1.65 -13.95
N THR A 113 -6.67 -2.01 -14.74
CA THR A 113 -6.25 -3.40 -14.92
C THR A 113 -4.86 -3.58 -14.36
N LEU A 114 -4.61 -4.72 -13.73
CA LEU A 114 -3.27 -5.13 -13.34
C LEU A 114 -2.70 -6.03 -14.41
N THR A 115 -1.47 -5.76 -14.85
CA THR A 115 -0.79 -6.63 -15.80
C THR A 115 -0.48 -7.98 -15.15
N PRO A 116 -0.36 -9.07 -15.96
CA PRO A 116 0.03 -10.38 -15.43
C PRO A 116 1.36 -10.35 -14.65
N ASP A 117 2.30 -9.48 -15.06
CA ASP A 117 3.58 -9.31 -14.36
C ASP A 117 3.37 -8.78 -12.93
N VAL A 118 2.57 -7.71 -12.76
CA VAL A 118 2.23 -7.17 -11.44
C VAL A 118 1.55 -8.23 -10.56
N VAL A 119 0.58 -8.95 -11.12
CA VAL A 119 -0.15 -10.00 -10.38
C VAL A 119 0.80 -11.12 -9.94
N SER A 120 1.66 -11.61 -10.84
CA SER A 120 2.62 -12.68 -10.52
C SER A 120 3.61 -12.27 -9.44
N ARG A 121 4.13 -11.05 -9.51
CA ARG A 121 5.10 -10.51 -8.56
C ARG A 121 4.48 -10.27 -7.18
N MET A 122 3.28 -9.71 -7.11
CA MET A 122 2.54 -9.59 -5.85
C MET A 122 2.22 -10.96 -5.23
N ALA A 123 1.80 -11.93 -6.04
CA ALA A 123 1.51 -13.28 -5.56
C ALA A 123 2.75 -13.95 -4.94
N ALA A 124 3.93 -13.73 -5.52
CA ALA A 124 5.20 -14.23 -4.98
C ALA A 124 5.57 -13.63 -3.61
N LEU A 125 5.12 -12.41 -3.31
CA LEU A 125 5.30 -11.78 -1.99
C LEU A 125 4.35 -12.33 -0.92
N ASN A 126 3.28 -13.02 -1.31
CA ASN A 126 2.24 -13.51 -0.40
C ASN A 126 1.64 -12.39 0.49
N VAL A 127 1.52 -11.19 -0.05
CA VAL A 127 0.94 -10.02 0.65
C VAL A 127 -0.45 -9.73 0.07
N PRO A 128 -1.49 -9.57 0.92
CA PRO A 128 -2.83 -9.25 0.44
C PRO A 128 -2.90 -7.86 -0.21
N LEU A 129 -3.72 -7.75 -1.25
CA LEU A 129 -4.06 -6.49 -1.91
C LEU A 129 -5.41 -5.97 -1.40
N THR A 130 -5.44 -4.72 -0.97
CA THR A 130 -6.65 -3.97 -0.66
C THR A 130 -6.87 -2.87 -1.69
N VAL A 131 -8.09 -2.79 -2.21
CA VAL A 131 -8.49 -1.77 -3.20
C VAL A 131 -9.44 -0.79 -2.51
N SER A 132 -9.03 0.47 -2.40
CA SER A 132 -9.76 1.52 -1.70
C SER A 132 -10.12 2.65 -2.67
N PRO A 133 -11.22 2.51 -3.44
CA PRO A 133 -11.68 3.57 -4.34
C PRO A 133 -12.19 4.78 -3.54
N SER A 134 -11.93 5.97 -4.05
CA SER A 134 -12.50 7.22 -3.54
C SER A 134 -13.47 7.80 -4.56
N THR A 135 -14.73 8.00 -4.18
CA THR A 135 -15.75 8.67 -5.01
C THR A 135 -15.85 10.17 -4.68
N SER A 136 -14.86 10.75 -3.99
CA SER A 136 -14.90 12.18 -3.67
C SER A 136 -14.69 12.99 -4.95
N ASP A 137 -15.69 13.80 -5.31
CA ASP A 137 -15.59 14.80 -6.35
C ASP A 137 -14.57 15.86 -5.91
N ARG A 138 -13.41 15.92 -6.58
CA ARG A 138 -12.49 17.06 -6.48
C ARG A 138 -12.08 17.53 -7.85
#